data_AF-A0A0R1E3I4-F1
#
_entry.id   AF-A0A0R1E3I4-F1
#
_cell.length_a   1.000
_cell.length_b   1.000
_cell.length_c   1.000
_cell.angle_alpha   90.00
_cell.angle_beta   90.00
_cell.angle_gamma   90.00
#
_symmetry.space_group_name_H-M   'P 1'
#
loop_
_entity.id
_entity.type
_entity.pdbx_description
1 polymer ?
#
loop_
_entity_poly.entity_id
_entity_poly.type
_entity_poly.pdbx_seq_one_letter_code
_entity_poly.pdbx_strand_id
1 'polypeptide(L)'
;MVLELLFRFFQNFFRSVKYTIMGDSAIVKSDSFSHVIIPPIPKLADMHMYWVWRMLIKSYLAAIGLWAGNHPKESAHTKFVLLSTLEIWIVRREYDDMTSKSIFEDLEQRYGSNNSRRQSENSFI
;
A
#
# COMPACT_ATOMS: atom_id res chain seq x y z
N MET A 1 -26.94 20.38 -14.91
CA MET A 1 -27.78 19.64 -13.93
C MET A 1 -27.49 18.12 -13.84
N VAL A 2 -26.39 17.60 -14.40
CA VAL A 2 -26.01 16.16 -14.22
C VAL A 2 -24.80 15.98 -13.30
N LEU A 3 -23.83 16.91 -13.35
CA LEU A 3 -22.62 16.87 -12.52
C LEU A 3 -22.89 17.05 -11.02
N GLU A 4 -23.88 17.85 -10.65
CA GLU A 4 -24.27 18.06 -9.25
C GLU A 4 -24.90 16.81 -8.62
N LEU A 5 -25.62 16.03 -9.44
CA LEU A 5 -26.24 14.76 -9.06
C LEU A 5 -25.18 13.68 -8.87
N LEU A 6 -24.18 13.64 -9.76
CA LEU A 6 -23.03 12.75 -9.64
C LEU A 6 -22.19 13.06 -8.40
N PHE A 7 -21.92 14.34 -8.12
CA PHE A 7 -21.14 14.75 -6.95
C PHE A 7 -21.84 14.41 -5.63
N ARG A 8 -23.16 14.62 -5.55
CA ARG A 8 -23.98 14.21 -4.39
C ARG A 8 -24.02 12.69 -4.22
N PHE A 9 -24.03 11.93 -5.32
CA PHE A 9 -23.98 10.47 -5.26
C PHE A 9 -22.66 9.99 -4.65
N PHE A 10 -21.51 10.53 -5.08
CA PHE A 10 -20.22 10.19 -4.50
C PHE A 10 -20.10 10.60 -3.02
N GLN A 11 -20.57 11.79 -2.64
CA GLN A 11 -20.58 12.21 -1.22
C GLN A 11 -21.38 11.25 -0.34
N ASN A 12 -22.56 10.81 -0.78
CA ASN A 12 -23.37 9.86 -0.03
C ASN A 12 -22.75 8.45 -0.01
N PHE A 13 -22.07 8.04 -1.08
CA PHE A 13 -21.37 6.75 -1.16
C PHE A 13 -20.21 6.68 -0.15
N PHE A 14 -19.34 7.69 -0.10
CA PHE A 14 -18.25 7.74 0.90
C PHE A 14 -18.75 7.84 2.34
N ARG A 15 -19.91 8.48 2.56
CA ARG A 15 -20.53 8.57 3.88
C ARG A 15 -21.12 7.23 4.32
N SER A 16 -21.77 6.49 3.43
CA SER A 16 -22.31 5.14 3.69
C SER A 16 -21.19 4.14 4.05
N VAL A 17 -20.08 4.14 3.32
CA VAL A 17 -18.93 3.25 3.59
C VAL A 17 -18.30 3.55 4.96
N LYS A 18 -18.33 4.80 5.44
CA LYS A 18 -17.88 5.14 6.80
C LYS A 18 -18.79 4.61 7.90
N TYR A 19 -20.09 4.41 7.64
CA TYR A 19 -21.03 3.85 8.63
C TYR A 19 -21.06 2.31 8.61
N THR A 20 -20.72 1.67 7.50
CA THR A 20 -20.69 0.19 7.42
C THR A 20 -19.44 -0.44 8.07
N ILE A 21 -18.42 0.36 8.41
CA ILE A 21 -17.19 -0.13 9.08
C ILE A 21 -17.33 -0.14 10.62
N MET A 22 -18.45 0.30 11.19
CA MET A 22 -18.56 0.47 12.64
C MET A 22 -19.87 -0.09 13.21
N GLY A 23 -19.77 -1.26 13.84
CA GLY A 23 -20.63 -1.60 14.98
C GLY A 23 -21.49 -2.85 14.85
N ASP A 24 -20.87 -4.04 14.86
CA ASP A 24 -21.34 -5.07 15.79
C ASP A 24 -20.18 -5.97 16.24
N SER A 25 -19.62 -5.65 17.40
CA SER A 25 -18.95 -6.61 18.27
C SER A 25 -18.83 -5.96 19.64
N ALA A 26 -19.68 -6.48 20.52
CA ALA A 26 -19.60 -6.52 21.97
C ALA A 26 -18.57 -5.61 22.67
N ILE A 27 -19.08 -4.90 23.67
CA ILE A 27 -18.36 -4.31 24.80
C ILE A 27 -17.28 -5.30 25.29
N VAL A 28 -16.04 -5.11 24.86
CA VAL A 28 -14.86 -5.69 25.49
C VAL A 28 -14.13 -4.53 26.14
N LYS A 29 -14.06 -4.61 27.48
CA LYS A 29 -13.27 -3.74 28.36
C LYS A 29 -11.93 -3.41 27.69
N SER A 30 -11.68 -2.13 27.42
CA SER A 30 -10.42 -1.68 26.85
C SER A 30 -9.32 -1.83 27.88
N ASP A 31 -8.54 -2.90 27.79
CA ASP A 31 -7.23 -2.94 28.44
C ASP A 31 -6.35 -1.86 27.82
N SER A 32 -5.96 -0.89 28.65
CA SER A 32 -5.19 0.31 28.29
C SER A 32 -3.70 0.02 28.02
N PHE A 33 -3.37 -1.09 27.37
CA PHE A 33 -1.99 -1.44 27.07
C PHE A 33 -1.80 -1.70 25.58
N SER A 34 -0.97 -0.86 24.95
CA SER A 34 -0.48 -0.92 23.56
C SER A 34 -1.43 -0.46 22.44
N HIS A 35 -1.75 0.85 22.41
CA HIS A 35 -2.07 1.47 21.13
C HIS A 35 -0.78 1.60 20.31
N VAL A 36 -0.38 0.51 19.63
CA VAL A 36 0.59 0.60 18.54
C VAL A 36 -0.11 1.37 17.44
N ILE A 37 0.21 2.66 17.31
CA ILE A 37 -0.24 3.47 16.18
C ILE A 37 0.42 2.84 14.95
N ILE A 38 -0.34 2.09 14.16
CA ILE A 38 0.13 1.57 12.88
C ILE A 38 0.01 2.75 11.91
N PRO A 39 1.11 3.41 11.51
CA PRO A 39 1.01 4.50 10.54
C PRO A 39 0.47 3.93 9.22
N PRO A 40 -0.46 4.63 8.55
CA PRO A 40 -0.93 4.20 7.24
C PRO A 40 0.26 4.08 6.30
N ILE A 41 0.36 2.98 5.55
CA ILE A 41 1.41 2.80 4.54
C ILE A 41 1.23 3.93 3.51
N PRO A 42 2.22 4.82 3.33
CA PRO A 42 2.13 5.89 2.36
C PRO A 42 2.02 5.29 0.96
N LYS A 43 1.20 5.89 0.10
CA LYS A 43 1.10 5.43 -1.28
C LYS A 43 2.41 5.71 -2.01
N LEU A 44 2.85 4.74 -2.81
CA LEU A 44 3.96 4.94 -3.72
C LEU A 44 3.51 5.95 -4.79
N ALA A 45 4.17 7.10 -4.82
CA ALA A 45 3.91 8.17 -5.79
C ALA A 45 5.13 8.42 -6.70
N ASP A 46 6.34 8.29 -6.15
CA ASP A 46 7.58 8.67 -6.82
C ASP A 46 8.79 7.86 -6.33
N MET A 47 9.93 7.96 -7.04
CA MET A 47 11.18 7.23 -6.78
C MET A 47 11.75 7.52 -5.38
N HIS A 48 11.60 8.76 -4.89
CA HIS A 48 12.09 9.14 -3.56
C HIS A 48 11.40 8.38 -2.42
N MET A 49 10.13 7.99 -2.61
CA MET A 49 9.35 7.28 -1.60
C MET A 49 9.50 5.77 -1.69
N TYR A 50 10.13 5.25 -2.74
CA TYR A 50 10.19 3.81 -3.01
C TYR A 50 10.77 3.00 -1.86
N TRP A 51 11.89 3.44 -1.29
CA TRP A 51 12.55 2.69 -0.22
C TRP A 51 11.76 2.69 1.08
N VAL A 52 11.12 3.81 1.41
CA VAL A 52 10.23 3.91 2.57
C VAL A 52 9.01 3.01 2.37
N TRP A 53 8.37 3.11 1.20
CA TRP A 53 7.25 2.24 0.81
C TRP A 53 7.63 0.76 0.88
N ARG A 54 8.78 0.37 0.31
CA ARG A 54 9.30 -1.00 0.30
C ARG A 54 9.52 -1.55 1.71
N MET A 55 10.08 -0.76 2.62
CA MET A 55 10.30 -1.19 4.01
C MET A 55 8.97 -1.37 4.76
N LEU A 56 8.00 -0.49 4.54
CA LEU A 56 6.69 -0.55 5.19
C LEU A 56 5.85 -1.72 4.65
N ILE A 57 5.80 -1.91 3.34
CA ILE A 57 5.06 -3.02 2.72
C ILE A 57 5.66 -4.37 3.13
N LYS A 58 6.99 -4.48 3.18
CA LYS A 58 7.69 -5.67 3.66
C LYS A 58 7.33 -5.97 5.11
N SER A 59 7.39 -4.95 5.98
CA SER A 59 7.09 -5.12 7.41
C SER A 59 5.64 -5.54 7.64
N TYR A 60 4.70 -4.93 6.91
CA TYR A 60 3.29 -5.29 6.97
C TYR A 60 3.04 -6.71 6.49
N LEU A 61 3.50 -7.07 5.29
CA LEU A 61 3.33 -8.41 4.72
C LEU A 61 4.02 -9.48 5.56
N ALA A 62 5.16 -9.19 6.18
CA ALA A 62 5.85 -10.10 7.08
C ALA A 62 5.04 -10.34 8.36
N ALA A 63 4.46 -9.30 8.96
CA ALA A 63 3.63 -9.42 10.16
C ALA A 63 2.40 -10.31 9.95
N ILE A 64 1.83 -10.31 8.74
CA ILE A 64 0.68 -11.15 8.37
C ILE A 64 1.06 -12.49 7.71
N GLY A 65 2.35 -12.82 7.63
CA GLY A 65 2.82 -14.09 7.04
C GLY A 65 2.67 -14.20 5.51
N LEU A 66 2.54 -13.07 4.82
CA LEU A 66 2.46 -12.95 3.35
C LEU A 66 3.78 -12.50 2.71
N TRP A 67 4.88 -12.56 3.43
CA TRP A 67 6.23 -12.33 2.91
C TRP A 67 7.05 -13.62 2.97
N ALA A 68 7.71 -13.98 1.87
CA ALA A 68 8.53 -15.19 1.78
C ALA A 68 9.88 -14.90 1.10
N GLY A 69 10.98 -15.13 1.82
CA GLY A 69 12.33 -14.79 1.34
C GLY A 69 12.47 -13.30 1.06
N ASN A 70 12.71 -12.93 -0.21
CA ASN A 70 12.86 -11.55 -0.66
C ASN A 70 11.64 -11.00 -1.42
N HIS A 71 10.55 -11.76 -1.49
CA HIS A 71 9.38 -11.39 -2.29
C HIS A 71 8.06 -11.53 -1.52
N PRO A 72 7.03 -10.79 -1.95
CA PRO A 72 5.66 -11.06 -1.53
C PRO A 72 5.25 -12.51 -1.89
N LYS A 73 4.53 -13.18 -0.98
CA LYS A 73 3.93 -14.49 -1.24
C LYS A 73 2.76 -14.32 -2.20
N GLU A 74 2.61 -15.25 -3.14
CA GLU A 74 1.48 -15.25 -4.06
C GLU A 74 0.16 -15.51 -3.33
N SER A 75 -0.70 -14.49 -3.31
CA SER A 75 -2.09 -14.58 -2.86
C SER A 75 -2.88 -13.38 -3.36
N ALA A 76 -4.19 -13.54 -3.52
CA ALA A 76 -5.08 -12.43 -3.86
C ALA A 76 -5.00 -11.29 -2.83
N HIS A 77 -4.82 -11.63 -1.56
CA HIS A 77 -4.65 -10.65 -0.49
C HIS A 77 -3.36 -9.85 -0.64
N THR A 78 -2.24 -10.51 -0.94
CA THR A 78 -0.96 -9.83 -1.18
C THR A 78 -1.05 -8.87 -2.36
N LYS A 79 -1.66 -9.30 -3.46
CA LYS A 79 -1.86 -8.48 -4.65
C LYS A 79 -2.75 -7.27 -4.36
N PHE A 80 -3.85 -7.47 -3.63
CA PHE A 80 -4.71 -6.38 -3.19
C PHE A 80 -3.95 -5.35 -2.35
N VAL A 81 -3.18 -5.82 -1.36
CA VAL A 81 -2.38 -4.96 -0.48
C VAL A 81 -1.36 -4.16 -1.30
N LEU A 82 -0.60 -4.82 -2.19
CA LEU A 82 0.35 -4.15 -3.08
C LEU A 82 -0.34 -3.04 -3.88
N LEU A 83 -1.38 -3.37 -4.64
CA LEU A 83 -2.08 -2.43 -5.53
C LEU A 83 -2.76 -1.29 -4.75
N SER A 84 -3.29 -1.55 -3.56
CA SER A 84 -3.92 -0.53 -2.71
C SER A 84 -2.95 0.54 -2.20
N THR A 85 -1.65 0.21 -2.16
CA THR A 85 -0.58 1.11 -1.73
C THR A 85 0.12 1.81 -2.89
N LEU A 86 -0.40 1.70 -4.12
CA LEU A 86 0.09 2.43 -5.28
C LEU A 86 -0.82 3.61 -5.59
N GLU A 87 -0.24 4.68 -6.13
CA GLU A 87 -1.02 5.72 -6.78
C GLU A 87 -1.56 5.27 -8.13
N ILE A 88 -2.71 5.81 -8.52
CA ILE A 88 -3.46 5.34 -9.70
C ILE A 88 -2.66 5.45 -11.01
N TRP A 89 -1.77 6.45 -11.13
CA TRP A 89 -0.91 6.62 -12.31
C TRP A 89 0.28 5.65 -12.34
N ILE A 90 0.59 4.98 -11.23
CA ILE A 90 1.63 3.95 -11.17
C ILE A 90 1.07 2.60 -11.60
N VAL A 91 -0.19 2.34 -11.25
CA VAL A 91 -0.92 1.11 -11.57
C VAL A 91 -1.05 0.98 -13.09
N ARG A 92 -0.63 -0.16 -13.62
CA ARG A 92 -0.79 -0.49 -15.03
C ARG A 92 -1.85 -1.56 -15.23
N ARG A 93 -2.43 -1.60 -16.43
CA ARG A 93 -3.47 -2.58 -16.79
C ARG A 93 -2.95 -4.01 -16.73
N GLU A 94 -1.67 -4.23 -17.04
CA GLU A 94 -1.08 -5.57 -17.06
C GLU A 94 -0.96 -6.18 -15.66
N TYR A 95 -1.07 -5.37 -14.60
CA TYR A 95 -1.03 -5.86 -13.23
C TYR A 95 -2.22 -6.76 -12.89
N ASP A 96 -3.32 -6.72 -13.65
CA ASP A 96 -4.46 -7.61 -13.45
C ASP A 96 -4.10 -9.08 -13.71
N ASP A 97 -3.22 -9.35 -14.68
CA ASP A 97 -2.80 -10.70 -15.06
C ASP A 97 -1.45 -11.12 -14.42
N MET A 98 -0.69 -10.17 -13.88
CA MET A 98 0.61 -10.42 -13.28
C MET A 98 0.53 -11.03 -11.87
N THR A 99 1.57 -11.79 -11.53
CA THR A 99 1.81 -12.30 -10.17
C THR A 99 2.28 -11.19 -9.23
N SER A 100 2.05 -11.37 -7.93
CA SER A 100 2.45 -10.42 -6.89
C SER A 100 3.97 -10.15 -6.93
N LYS A 101 4.75 -11.20 -7.18
CA LYS A 101 6.20 -11.14 -7.38
C LYS A 101 6.56 -10.32 -8.61
N SER A 102 5.96 -10.58 -9.76
CA SER A 102 6.25 -9.84 -10.99
C SER A 102 5.91 -8.36 -10.88
N ILE A 103 4.79 -8.02 -10.22
CA ILE A 103 4.42 -6.63 -9.94
C ILE A 103 5.50 -5.97 -9.06
N PHE A 104 5.93 -6.66 -8.01
CA PHE A 104 6.96 -6.14 -7.11
C PHE A 104 8.31 -5.91 -7.81
N GLU A 105 8.72 -6.82 -8.69
CA GLU A 105 9.93 -6.72 -9.49
C GLU A 105 9.87 -5.56 -10.51
N ASP A 106 8.74 -5.36 -11.20
CA ASP A 106 8.54 -4.19 -12.10
C ASP A 106 8.66 -2.87 -11.33
N LEU A 107 8.07 -2.79 -10.13
CA LEU A 107 8.17 -1.61 -9.28
C LEU A 107 9.61 -1.37 -8.80
N GLU A 108 10.34 -2.43 -8.43
CA GLU A 108 11.76 -2.35 -8.05
C GLU A 108 12.64 -1.87 -9.20
N GLN A 109 12.41 -2.39 -10.41
CA GLN A 109 13.14 -1.97 -11.61
C GLN A 109 12.91 -0.49 -11.92
N ARG A 110 11.66 -0.02 -11.81
CA ARG A 110 11.29 1.37 -12.15
C ARG A 110 11.73 2.38 -11.10
N TYR A 111 11.62 2.06 -9.82
CA TYR A 111 11.74 3.03 -8.73
C TYR A 111 12.93 2.78 -7.79
N GLY A 112 13.52 1.58 -7.80
CA GLY A 112 14.62 1.19 -6.91
C GLY A 112 15.99 1.72 -7.30
N SER A 113 16.23 1.99 -8.59
CA SER A 113 17.56 2.19 -9.18
C SER A 113 18.31 3.46 -8.74
N ASN A 114 17.64 4.42 -8.10
CA ASN A 114 18.26 5.72 -7.77
C ASN A 114 19.08 5.76 -6.47
N ASN A 115 18.92 4.81 -5.55
CA ASN A 115 19.69 4.86 -4.29
C ASN A 115 21.13 4.34 -4.44
N SER A 116 21.38 3.40 -5.36
CA SER A 116 22.73 2.86 -5.59
C SER A 116 23.68 3.92 -6.16
N ARG A 117 23.17 4.84 -7.00
CA ARG A 117 23.96 5.89 -7.65
C ARG A 117 24.38 7.01 -6.68
N ARG A 118 23.54 7.32 -5.69
CA ARG A 118 23.82 8.35 -4.67
C ARG A 118 24.85 7.91 -3.63
N GLN A 119 24.93 6.61 -3.33
CA GLN A 119 25.96 6.09 -2.41
C GLN A 119 27.36 6.13 -3.02
N SER A 120 27.49 5.94 -4.33
CA SER A 120 28.77 6.04 -5.04
C SER A 120 29.28 7.47 -5.21
N GLU A 121 28.43 8.50 -5.18
CA GLU A 121 28.89 9.90 -5.32
C GLU A 121 29.34 10.52 -3.99
N ASN A 122 28.83 10.02 -2.85
CA ASN A 122 29.21 10.51 -1.53
C ASN A 122 30.45 9.80 -0.92
N SER A 123 31.03 8.81 -1.60
CA SER A 123 32.25 8.11 -1.16
C SER A 123 33.56 8.70 -1.71
N PHE A 124 33.48 9.82 -2.46
CA PHE A 124 34.64 10.47 -3.09
C PHE A 124 34.93 11.88 -2.53
N ILE A 125 34.48 12.19 -1.32
CA ILE A 125 34.83 13.43 -0.60
C ILE A 125 35.55 13.08 0.69
#